data_AF-A0A3D2Z1S2-F1
#
_entry.id   AF-A0A3D2Z1S2-F1
#
_cell.length_a   1.000
_cell.length_b   1.000
_cell.length_c   1.000
_cell.angle_alpha   90.00
_cell.angle_beta   90.00
_cell.angle_gamma   90.00
#
_symmetry.space_group_name_H-M   'P 1'
#
loop_
_entity.id
_entity.type
_entity.pdbx_description
1 polymer ?
#
loop_
_entity_poly.entity_id
_entity_poly.type
_entity_poly.pdbx_seq_one_letter_code
_entity_poly.pdbx_strand_id
1 'polypeptide(L)'
;MAGPNVFDDGPKSYLENDRGGRLGFIPWNFSGLRSAVRLDGTLNDSTDVDQGWTVEIALPWSGFGIVGEGRSVPPEDGDTWRIDASRFQRMPPERAHRGGTAGWAWNRHGPWDSHMPHVFPHIDLDLHEVPAAPP
;
A
#
# COMPACT_ATOMS: atom_id res chain seq x y z
N MET A 1 -10.63 16.04 19.60
CA MET A 1 -9.24 16.07 20.08
C MET A 1 -8.69 14.67 19.86
N ALA A 2 -7.83 14.49 18.86
CA ALA A 2 -7.18 13.22 18.58
C ALA A 2 -6.29 12.83 19.77
N GLY A 3 -6.36 11.56 20.21
CA GLY A 3 -5.55 11.06 21.32
C GLY A 3 -4.05 11.03 20.98
N PRO A 4 -3.16 10.73 21.95
CA PRO A 4 -1.69 10.87 21.81
C PRO A 4 -1.04 10.00 20.71
N ASN A 5 -1.80 9.13 20.04
CA ASN A 5 -1.33 8.20 19.01
C ASN A 5 -2.02 8.40 17.65
N VAL A 6 -2.70 9.53 17.48
CA VAL A 6 -3.40 9.88 16.25
C VAL A 6 -2.86 11.23 15.80
N PHE A 7 -2.13 11.24 14.70
CA PHE A 7 -1.68 12.48 14.06
C PHE A 7 -2.78 12.96 13.12
N ASP A 8 -3.16 14.22 13.28
CA ASP A 8 -3.97 14.97 12.33
C ASP A 8 -3.02 15.85 11.53
N ASP A 9 -2.80 15.49 10.27
CA ASP A 9 -1.87 16.20 9.39
C ASP A 9 -2.36 17.62 9.02
N GLY A 10 -3.55 18.02 9.49
CA GLY A 10 -4.20 19.25 9.08
C GLY A 10 -4.37 19.31 7.55
N PRO A 11 -4.69 20.48 6.98
CA PRO A 11 -4.89 20.63 5.54
C PRO A 11 -3.57 20.62 4.72
N LYS A 12 -2.46 20.05 5.23
CA LYS A 12 -1.15 20.12 4.56
C LYS A 12 -0.98 19.04 3.48
N SER A 13 -1.57 19.37 2.33
CA SER A 13 -1.12 19.16 0.95
C SER A 13 -0.56 17.79 0.52
N TYR A 14 -1.33 17.10 -0.33
CA TYR A 14 -0.86 16.70 -1.68
C TYR A 14 -1.94 16.97 -2.75
N LEU A 15 -2.36 18.24 -2.80
CA LEU A 15 -3.15 18.94 -3.84
C LEU A 15 -4.52 18.33 -4.19
N GLU A 16 -5.57 18.96 -3.63
CA GLU A 16 -6.98 18.85 -4.03
C GLU A 16 -7.52 17.42 -4.02
N ASN A 17 -7.74 16.87 -2.82
CA ASN A 17 -8.71 15.79 -2.68
C ASN A 17 -9.89 16.28 -1.82
N ASP A 18 -11.09 15.84 -2.15
CA ASP A 18 -12.33 16.24 -1.46
C ASP A 18 -12.43 15.67 -0.03
N ARG A 19 -11.42 14.94 0.46
CA ARG A 19 -11.47 14.26 1.76
C ARG A 19 -10.86 15.06 2.91
N GLY A 20 -10.10 16.11 2.66
CA GLY A 20 -9.50 16.94 3.71
C GLY A 20 -8.37 16.24 4.48
N GLY A 21 -8.16 16.65 5.74
CA GLY A 21 -7.12 16.10 6.63
C GLY A 21 -7.35 14.62 6.96
N ARG A 22 -6.27 13.92 7.35
CA ARG A 22 -6.30 12.46 7.59
C ARG A 22 -5.76 12.15 8.98
N LEU A 23 -6.32 11.09 9.57
CA LEU A 23 -5.87 10.55 10.84
C LEU A 23 -5.01 9.31 10.58
N GLY A 24 -3.73 9.40 10.89
CA GLY A 24 -2.83 8.25 10.88
C GLY A 24 -3.01 7.41 12.14
N PHE A 25 -3.29 6.11 12.00
CA PHE A 25 -3.34 5.17 13.13
C PHE A 25 -2.01 4.42 13.25
N ILE A 26 -0.98 5.16 13.67
CA ILE A 26 0.42 4.69 13.74
C ILE A 26 0.65 3.40 14.56
N PRO A 27 -0.01 3.15 15.71
CA PRO A 27 0.28 1.93 16.49
C PRO A 27 -0.35 0.67 15.89
N TRP A 28 -1.11 0.78 14.80
CA TRP A 28 -1.70 -0.38 14.16
C TRP A 28 -0.67 -1.23 13.43
N ASN A 29 -0.76 -2.53 13.65
CA ASN A 29 0.00 -3.54 12.94
C ASN A 29 -0.96 -4.56 12.34
N PHE A 30 -0.66 -5.04 11.14
CA PHE A 30 -1.42 -6.10 10.51
C PHE A 30 -1.08 -7.44 11.18
N SER A 31 -2.00 -7.97 11.99
CA SER A 31 -1.77 -9.19 12.76
C SER A 31 -1.50 -10.38 11.85
N GLY A 32 -0.38 -11.07 12.09
CA GLY A 32 0.03 -12.26 11.35
C GLY A 32 0.63 -12.00 9.96
N LEU A 33 0.83 -10.74 9.56
CA LEU A 33 1.51 -10.41 8.29
C LEU A 33 2.85 -11.14 8.20
N ARG A 34 3.10 -11.73 7.04
CA ARG A 34 4.42 -12.28 6.68
C ARG A 34 4.89 -11.58 5.42
N SER A 35 6.19 -11.36 5.34
CA SER A 35 6.83 -10.84 4.14
C SER A 35 8.17 -11.51 3.90
N ALA A 36 8.56 -11.56 2.64
CA ALA A 36 9.88 -11.98 2.19
C ALA A 36 10.36 -11.02 1.11
N VAL A 37 11.66 -10.79 1.05
CA VAL A 37 12.28 -9.92 0.04
C VAL A 37 13.43 -10.68 -0.59
N ARG A 38 13.42 -10.74 -1.92
CA ARG A 38 14.55 -11.19 -2.72
C ARG A 38 15.16 -9.98 -3.41
N LEU A 39 16.45 -9.79 -3.21
CA LEU A 39 17.22 -8.75 -3.88
C LEU A 39 17.90 -9.34 -5.11
N ASP A 40 17.92 -8.55 -6.18
CA ASP A 40 18.80 -8.74 -7.34
C ASP A 40 19.77 -7.56 -7.38
N GLY A 41 20.73 -7.60 -6.45
CA GLY A 41 21.55 -6.45 -6.10
C GLY A 41 22.12 -6.53 -4.69
N THR A 42 22.51 -5.38 -4.15
CA THR A 42 23.14 -5.24 -2.84
C THR A 42 22.19 -4.59 -1.83
N LEU A 43 22.20 -5.08 -0.59
CA LEU A 43 21.38 -4.50 0.47
C LEU A 43 22.03 -3.22 1.00
N ASN A 44 21.35 -2.08 0.84
CA ASN A 44 21.74 -0.78 1.40
C ASN A 44 23.10 -0.24 0.93
N ASP A 45 23.56 -0.61 -0.27
CA ASP A 45 24.66 0.10 -0.92
C ASP A 45 24.07 1.20 -1.81
N SER A 46 24.68 2.38 -1.77
CA SER A 46 24.27 3.53 -2.59
C SER A 46 25.30 3.89 -3.66
N THR A 47 26.36 3.09 -3.76
CA THR A 47 27.45 3.28 -4.70
C THR A 47 27.22 2.52 -6.02
N ASP A 48 26.28 1.58 -6.04
CA ASP A 48 25.89 0.80 -7.20
C ASP A 48 24.41 1.02 -7.59
N VAL A 49 24.00 0.32 -8.65
CA VAL A 49 22.64 0.33 -9.17
C VAL A 49 22.18 -1.11 -9.33
N ASP A 50 21.22 -1.50 -8.49
CA ASP A 50 20.62 -2.83 -8.51
C ASP A 50 19.73 -3.07 -9.74
N GLN A 51 19.56 -4.34 -10.10
CA GLN A 51 18.58 -4.74 -11.12
C GLN A 51 17.14 -4.69 -10.56
N GLY A 52 16.99 -4.93 -9.26
CA GLY A 52 15.72 -4.72 -8.57
C GLY A 52 15.55 -5.59 -7.34
N TRP A 53 14.29 -5.71 -6.93
CA TRP A 53 13.88 -6.56 -5.82
C TRP A 53 12.47 -7.10 -6.07
N THR A 54 12.18 -8.26 -5.48
CA THR A 54 10.85 -8.85 -5.41
C THR A 54 10.44 -8.92 -3.95
N VAL A 55 9.23 -8.45 -3.65
CA VAL A 55 8.61 -8.59 -2.33
C VAL A 55 7.39 -9.49 -2.47
N GLU A 56 7.29 -10.45 -1.56
CA GLU A 56 6.08 -11.25 -1.35
C GLU A 56 5.49 -10.90 0.01
N ILE A 57 4.17 -10.76 0.07
CA ILE A 57 3.42 -10.41 1.28
C ILE A 57 2.27 -11.40 1.44
N ALA A 58 2.16 -12.04 2.60
CA ALA A 58 1.00 -12.80 2.99
C ALA A 58 0.21 -12.03 4.04
N LEU A 59 -1.07 -11.81 3.77
CA LEU A 59 -2.01 -11.09 4.63
C LEU A 59 -3.07 -12.08 5.14
N PRO A 60 -2.91 -12.68 6.33
CA PRO A 60 -3.93 -13.58 6.87
C PRO A 60 -5.25 -12.85 7.09
N TRP A 61 -6.37 -13.50 6.79
CA TRP A 61 -7.70 -12.92 6.96
C TRP A 61 -7.95 -12.38 8.38
N SER A 62 -7.40 -13.05 9.39
CA SER A 62 -7.47 -12.61 10.80
C SER A 62 -6.91 -11.20 11.07
N GLY A 63 -6.04 -10.68 10.19
CA GLY A 63 -5.44 -9.35 10.34
C GLY A 63 -6.29 -8.20 9.79
N PHE A 64 -7.35 -8.48 9.02
CA PHE A 64 -8.17 -7.43 8.40
C PHE A 64 -9.17 -6.76 9.35
N GLY A 65 -9.31 -7.23 10.61
CA GLY A 65 -10.26 -6.76 11.62
C GLY A 65 -10.87 -5.36 11.40
N ILE A 66 -10.18 -4.30 11.83
CA ILE A 66 -10.70 -2.91 11.73
C ILE A 66 -10.74 -2.35 10.30
N VAL A 67 -9.97 -2.93 9.37
CA VAL A 67 -9.82 -2.47 7.98
C VAL A 67 -10.92 -3.05 7.07
N GLY A 68 -11.56 -4.15 7.48
CA GLY A 68 -12.68 -4.75 6.75
C GLY A 68 -13.92 -3.85 6.71
N GLU A 69 -14.07 -2.90 7.65
CA GLU A 69 -15.21 -1.96 7.78
C GLU A 69 -16.59 -2.64 7.63
N GLY A 70 -16.78 -3.78 8.29
CA GLY A 70 -18.05 -4.52 8.25
C GLY A 70 -18.28 -5.39 7.00
N ARG A 71 -17.28 -5.49 6.11
CA ARG A 71 -17.24 -6.52 5.05
C ARG A 71 -17.01 -7.90 5.67
N SER A 72 -17.38 -8.93 4.92
CA SER A 72 -17.00 -10.32 5.11
C SER A 72 -15.47 -10.45 5.20
N VAL A 73 -14.98 -11.03 6.29
CA VAL A 73 -13.56 -11.35 6.51
C VAL A 73 -13.51 -12.74 7.16
N PRO A 74 -13.07 -13.80 6.45
CA PRO A 74 -12.61 -13.81 5.05
C PRO A 74 -13.70 -13.36 4.07
N PRO A 75 -13.33 -12.87 2.88
CA PRO A 75 -14.28 -12.55 1.81
C PRO A 75 -15.12 -13.77 1.45
N GLU A 76 -16.37 -13.53 1.08
CA GLU A 76 -17.24 -14.51 0.46
C GLU A 76 -16.94 -14.61 -1.05
N ASP A 77 -17.35 -15.71 -1.68
CA ASP A 77 -17.18 -15.89 -3.11
C ASP A 77 -17.93 -14.81 -3.89
N GLY A 78 -17.25 -14.14 -4.82
CA GLY A 78 -17.79 -13.02 -5.59
C GLY A 78 -17.72 -11.67 -4.89
N ASP A 79 -17.12 -11.57 -3.70
CA ASP A 79 -16.90 -10.27 -3.04
C ASP A 79 -15.97 -9.38 -3.86
N THR A 80 -16.35 -8.11 -4.01
CA THR A 80 -15.48 -7.09 -4.63
C THR A 80 -14.84 -6.21 -3.58
N TRP A 81 -13.51 -6.21 -3.54
CA TRP A 81 -12.71 -5.35 -2.68
C TRP A 81 -12.05 -4.23 -3.47
N ARG A 82 -11.59 -3.18 -2.78
CA ARG A 82 -10.77 -2.13 -3.39
C ARG A 82 -9.39 -2.15 -2.78
N ILE A 83 -8.37 -2.37 -3.60
CA ILE A 83 -6.99 -2.51 -3.14
C ILE A 83 -6.08 -1.66 -4.03
N ASP A 84 -5.24 -0.82 -3.41
CA ASP A 84 -4.15 -0.12 -4.10
C ASP A 84 -2.81 -0.78 -3.82
N ALA A 85 -1.97 -0.78 -4.85
CA ALA A 85 -0.57 -1.11 -4.73
C ALA A 85 0.23 0.04 -5.36
N SER A 86 1.06 0.68 -4.53
CA SER A 86 1.91 1.78 -4.95
C SER A 86 3.34 1.58 -4.47
N ARG A 87 4.29 2.06 -5.28
CA ARG A 87 5.73 2.01 -5.02
C ARG A 87 6.29 3.42 -5.11
N PHE A 88 7.05 3.83 -4.10
CA PHE A 88 7.80 5.07 -4.11
C PHE A 88 9.29 4.77 -4.06
N GLN A 89 10.06 5.45 -4.89
CA GLN A 89 11.52 5.35 -4.93
C GLN A 89 12.12 6.72 -4.74
N ARG A 90 12.96 6.86 -3.71
CA ARG A 90 13.83 8.03 -3.60
C ARG A 90 14.91 7.94 -4.67
N MET A 91 15.05 9.00 -5.44
CA MET A 91 16.03 9.14 -6.51
C MET A 91 16.74 10.48 -6.38
N PRO A 92 17.94 10.63 -6.97
CA PRO A 92 18.59 11.94 -7.05
C PRO A 92 17.65 13.00 -7.64
N PRO A 93 17.69 14.25 -7.16
CA PRO A 93 16.78 15.31 -7.60
C PRO A 93 16.74 15.51 -9.12
N GLU A 94 17.85 15.29 -9.82
CA GLU A 94 17.89 15.38 -11.30
C GLU A 94 17.05 14.31 -12.03
N ARG A 95 16.72 13.19 -11.38
CA ARG A 95 15.95 12.08 -11.98
C ARG A 95 14.52 11.99 -11.47
N ALA A 96 14.20 12.67 -10.38
CA ALA A 96 12.88 12.58 -9.75
C ALA A 96 11.98 13.75 -10.10
N HIS A 97 10.68 13.48 -10.23
CA HIS A 97 9.67 14.52 -10.12
C HIS A 97 9.51 14.94 -8.65
N ARG A 98 9.23 16.22 -8.40
CA ARG A 98 8.85 16.78 -7.07
C ARG A 98 9.67 16.26 -5.87
N GLY A 99 10.87 16.80 -5.68
CA GLY A 99 11.58 16.68 -4.39
C GLY A 99 12.34 15.37 -4.16
N GLY A 100 12.68 14.63 -5.23
CA GLY A 100 13.56 13.47 -5.10
C GLY A 100 12.86 12.12 -4.97
N THR A 101 11.55 12.01 -5.27
CA THR A 101 10.82 10.74 -5.21
C THR A 101 10.02 10.48 -6.48
N ALA A 102 10.22 9.33 -7.13
CA ALA A 102 9.30 8.82 -8.13
C ALA A 102 8.27 7.87 -7.51
N GLY A 103 7.08 7.81 -8.09
CA GLY A 103 5.94 7.06 -7.60
C GLY A 103 5.26 6.33 -8.74
N TRP A 104 4.90 5.08 -8.51
CA TRP A 104 4.10 4.25 -9.39
C TRP A 104 2.89 3.74 -8.60
N ALA A 105 1.73 3.67 -9.24
CA ALA A 105 0.52 3.11 -8.67
C ALA A 105 -0.15 2.20 -9.71
N TRP A 106 -0.91 1.21 -9.24
CA TRP A 106 -1.62 0.28 -10.13
C TRP A 106 -2.59 1.03 -11.06
N ASN A 107 -3.35 1.98 -10.52
CA ASN A 107 -4.29 2.79 -11.30
C ASN A 107 -3.85 4.25 -11.39
N ARG A 108 -4.43 4.99 -12.36
CA ARG A 108 -4.23 6.43 -12.47
C ARG A 108 -4.93 7.16 -11.31
N HIS A 109 -4.14 7.72 -10.39
CA HIS A 109 -4.67 8.53 -9.28
C HIS A 109 -5.00 9.94 -9.74
N GLY A 110 -4.08 10.61 -10.47
CA GLY A 110 -4.21 12.01 -10.88
C GLY A 110 -3.38 12.94 -10.00
N PRO A 111 -3.76 13.17 -8.73
CA PRO A 111 -2.95 13.93 -7.79
C PRO A 111 -1.77 13.08 -7.27
N TRP A 112 -0.80 13.76 -6.66
CA TRP A 112 0.35 13.10 -6.03
C TRP A 112 -0.02 12.56 -4.64
N ASP A 113 -1.02 11.68 -4.59
CA ASP A 113 -1.62 11.22 -3.35
C ASP A 113 -2.23 9.81 -3.48
N SER A 114 -1.66 8.86 -2.73
CA SER A 114 -2.09 7.46 -2.76
C SER A 114 -3.27 7.11 -1.86
N HIS A 115 -3.70 7.98 -0.94
CA HIS A 115 -4.79 7.62 -0.01
C HIS A 115 -6.15 8.01 -0.58
N MET A 116 -6.45 7.50 -1.77
CA MET A 116 -7.62 7.84 -2.57
C MET A 116 -8.51 6.62 -2.86
N PRO A 117 -9.14 5.96 -1.85
CA PRO A 117 -9.89 4.72 -2.07
C PRO A 117 -11.08 4.78 -3.04
N HIS A 118 -11.48 5.96 -3.50
CA HIS A 118 -12.50 6.06 -4.56
C HIS A 118 -11.96 5.73 -5.96
N VAL A 119 -10.64 5.82 -6.17
CA VAL A 119 -10.00 5.44 -7.44
C VAL A 119 -9.36 4.06 -7.40
N PHE A 120 -9.24 3.43 -6.23
CA PHE A 120 -8.59 2.12 -6.10
C PHE A 120 -9.23 1.08 -7.04
N PRO A 121 -8.42 0.21 -7.68
CA PRO A 121 -8.92 -0.91 -8.46
C PRO A 121 -9.93 -1.73 -7.67
N HIS A 122 -11.00 -2.13 -8.34
CA HIS A 122 -11.88 -3.18 -7.86
C HIS A 122 -11.25 -4.53 -8.16
N ILE A 123 -11.20 -5.38 -7.15
CA ILE A 123 -10.69 -6.74 -7.22
C ILE A 123 -11.84 -7.65 -6.84
N ASP A 124 -12.31 -8.43 -7.81
CA ASP A 124 -13.31 -9.47 -7.60
C ASP A 124 -12.59 -10.71 -7.06
N LEU A 125 -13.03 -11.18 -5.90
CA LEU A 125 -12.45 -12.29 -5.19
C LEU A 125 -13.26 -13.55 -5.50
N ASP A 126 -12.63 -14.47 -6.22
CA ASP A 126 -13.17 -15.79 -6.55
C ASP A 126 -12.55 -16.83 -5.61
N LEU A 127 -13.40 -17.57 -4.89
CA LEU A 127 -12.99 -18.63 -4.00
C LEU A 127 -12.98 -19.97 -4.73
N HIS A 128 -11.84 -20.28 -5.34
CA HIS A 128 -11.54 -21.63 -5.84
C HIS A 128 -10.25 -22.17 -5.26
N GLU A 129 -10.11 -23.49 -5.27
CA GLU A 129 -8.84 -24.13 -4.94
C GLU A 129 -7.79 -23.72 -5.97
N VAL A 130 -6.79 -22.97 -5.53
CA VAL A 130 -5.59 -22.70 -6.32
C VAL A 130 -4.60 -23.85 -6.07
N PRO A 131 -4.10 -24.53 -7.11
CA PRO A 131 -3.06 -25.54 -6.96
C PRO A 131 -1.87 -24.94 -6.22
N ALA A 132 -1.24 -25.71 -5.34
CA ALA A 132 -0.01 -25.26 -4.69
C ALA A 132 1.01 -24.81 -5.76
N ALA A 133 1.61 -23.64 -5.54
CA ALA A 133 2.68 -23.18 -6.42
C ALA A 133 3.79 -24.25 -6.45
N PRO A 134 4.38 -24.53 -7.62
CA PRO A 134 5.51 -25.44 -7.71
C PRO A 134 6.66 -24.94 -6.81
N PRO A 135 7.46 -25.87 -6.25
CA PRO A 135 8.58 -25.53 -5.38
C PRO A 135 9.68 -24.74 -6.10
#